data_AF-A0AAW4S2Q9-F1
#
_entry.id   AF-A0AAW4S2Q9-F1
#
_cell.length_a   1.000
_cell.length_b   1.000
_cell.length_c   1.000
_cell.angle_alpha   90.00
_cell.angle_beta   90.00
_cell.angle_gamma   90.00
#
_symmetry.space_group_name_H-M   'P 1'
#
loop_
_entity.id
_entity.type
_entity.pdbx_description
1 polymer ?
#
loop_
_entity_poly.entity_id
_entity_poly.type
_entity_poly.pdbx_seq_one_letter_code
_entity_poly.pdbx_strand_id
1 'polypeptide(L)'
;MTFFWRSGLAIRAAGIGVALLFSASASHAQSSGPFAGFDGAWTGTGTVSLSDGSTERIRCKADYKVAGSGLNLKQALSCASDSYKFNLTSDVTSQGDRISGNWSESSRNIFGNLQGTAGGGQIEVFVEANGFAANLSLRTNGTKQTVQISSKGEIRGVNITMTKG
;
A
#
# COMPACT_ATOMS: atom_id res chain seq x y z
N MET A 1 71.32 -5.97 67.24
CA MET A 1 70.20 -5.26 67.88
C MET A 1 68.96 -5.37 66.99
N THR A 2 67.80 -5.61 67.61
CA THR A 2 66.39 -5.42 67.14
C THR A 2 65.95 -6.18 65.86
N PHE A 3 65.27 -7.33 65.86
CA PHE A 3 63.93 -7.77 66.35
C PHE A 3 62.68 -7.27 65.58
N PHE A 4 61.82 -8.28 65.26
CA PHE A 4 60.38 -8.30 64.92
C PHE A 4 59.90 -7.76 63.55
N TRP A 5 58.81 -8.21 62.90
CA TRP A 5 57.93 -9.40 62.80
C TRP A 5 56.64 -8.89 62.10
N ARG A 6 55.84 -9.80 61.51
CA ARG A 6 54.43 -9.67 61.06
C ARG A 6 54.21 -8.99 59.71
N SER A 7 53.21 -9.32 58.90
CA SER A 7 52.23 -10.43 58.79
C SER A 7 51.48 -10.12 57.49
N GLY A 8 51.01 -11.13 56.78
CA GLY A 8 50.29 -10.95 55.51
C GLY A 8 48.98 -10.17 55.63
N LEU A 9 48.51 -9.70 54.47
CA LEU A 9 47.10 -9.41 54.24
C LEU A 9 46.68 -10.00 52.90
N ALA A 10 45.90 -11.07 52.97
CA ALA A 10 45.08 -11.52 51.87
C ALA A 10 43.83 -10.62 51.81
N ILE A 11 43.49 -10.10 50.63
CA ILE A 11 42.12 -9.63 50.36
C ILE A 11 41.65 -10.33 49.09
N ARG A 12 40.70 -11.24 49.29
CA ARG A 12 39.81 -11.77 48.26
C ARG A 12 38.72 -10.72 48.01
N ALA A 13 38.44 -10.39 46.76
CA ALA A 13 37.15 -9.86 46.29
C ALA A 13 36.95 -10.40 44.88
N ALA A 14 36.18 -11.48 44.70
CA ALA A 14 34.72 -11.50 44.56
C ALA A 14 34.28 -10.69 43.33
N GLY A 15 33.91 -11.42 42.27
CA GLY A 15 33.69 -10.89 40.94
C GLY A 15 32.39 -10.14 40.74
N ILE A 16 32.28 -9.52 39.56
CA ILE A 16 31.07 -9.25 38.78
C ILE A 16 31.56 -9.14 37.33
N GLY A 17 31.23 -10.14 36.50
CA GLY A 17 31.39 -10.07 35.06
C GLY A 17 30.01 -10.26 34.44
N VAL A 18 29.24 -9.18 34.31
CA VAL A 18 27.95 -9.20 33.61
C VAL A 18 28.23 -9.38 32.12
N ALA A 19 28.04 -10.59 31.61
CA ALA A 19 28.00 -10.84 30.17
C ALA A 19 26.67 -10.29 29.64
N LEU A 20 26.72 -9.08 29.07
CA LEU A 20 25.62 -8.50 28.31
C LEU A 20 25.46 -9.30 27.00
N LEU A 21 24.58 -10.29 27.02
CA LEU A 21 24.11 -10.96 25.81
C LEU A 21 23.27 -9.95 25.03
N PHE A 22 23.87 -9.34 24.01
CA PHE A 22 23.17 -8.57 22.99
C PHE A 22 22.26 -9.53 22.22
N SER A 23 21.01 -9.62 22.63
CA SER A 23 19.93 -10.19 21.83
C SER A 23 19.76 -9.31 20.59
N ALA A 24 20.39 -9.69 19.48
CA ALA A 24 20.11 -9.11 18.18
C ALA A 24 18.68 -9.52 17.81
N SER A 25 17.72 -8.64 18.07
CA SER A 25 16.41 -8.75 17.44
C SER A 25 16.62 -8.64 15.94
N ALA A 26 16.53 -9.78 15.25
CA ALA A 26 16.38 -9.81 13.81
C ALA A 26 15.16 -8.95 13.49
N SER A 27 15.40 -7.73 13.05
CA SER A 27 14.37 -6.86 12.52
C SER A 27 13.96 -7.52 11.21
N HIS A 28 12.82 -8.20 11.21
CA HIS A 28 12.19 -8.61 9.96
C HIS A 28 11.88 -7.29 9.24
N ALA A 29 12.76 -6.89 8.33
CA ALA A 29 12.41 -5.93 7.30
C ALA A 29 11.24 -6.58 6.55
N GLN A 30 10.02 -6.22 6.95
CA GLN A 30 8.86 -6.41 6.09
C GLN A 30 9.30 -5.77 4.78
N SER A 31 9.50 -6.58 3.75
CA SER A 31 9.95 -6.07 2.46
C SER A 31 8.90 -5.04 2.05
N SER A 32 9.19 -3.77 2.30
CA SER A 32 8.26 -2.66 2.17
C SER A 32 8.29 -2.29 0.71
N GLY A 33 7.74 -3.20 -0.11
CA GLY A 33 7.57 -2.97 -1.52
C GLY A 33 6.72 -1.74 -1.76
N PRO A 34 6.73 -1.22 -2.99
CA PRO A 34 5.96 -0.02 -3.37
C PRO A 34 4.45 -0.17 -3.09
N PHE A 35 3.95 -1.40 -3.00
CA PHE A 35 2.55 -1.74 -2.70
C PHE A 35 2.31 -2.12 -1.22
N ALA A 36 3.27 -1.87 -0.33
CA ALA A 36 3.11 -2.14 1.10
C ALA A 36 1.85 -1.43 1.64
N GLY A 37 1.07 -2.18 2.41
CA GLY A 37 -0.19 -1.69 3.00
C GLY A 37 -1.43 -1.91 2.14
N PHE A 38 -1.31 -2.19 0.84
CA PHE A 38 -2.47 -2.38 -0.04
C PHE A 38 -3.13 -3.76 0.07
N ASP A 39 -2.36 -4.82 0.34
CA ASP A 39 -2.87 -6.20 0.32
C ASP A 39 -4.11 -6.39 1.22
N GLY A 40 -5.08 -7.12 0.69
CA GLY A 40 -6.33 -7.47 1.36
C GLY A 40 -7.59 -6.91 0.70
N ALA A 41 -8.71 -7.13 1.38
CA ALA A 41 -10.03 -6.68 0.95
C ALA A 41 -10.37 -5.31 1.56
N TRP A 42 -11.00 -4.46 0.76
CA TRP A 42 -11.39 -3.11 1.12
C TRP A 42 -12.83 -2.85 0.72
N THR A 43 -13.54 -2.11 1.55
CA THR A 43 -14.91 -1.67 1.24
C THR A 43 -15.09 -0.22 1.60
N GLY A 44 -15.88 0.51 0.81
CA GLY A 44 -16.02 1.93 1.01
C GLY A 44 -17.18 2.54 0.25
N THR A 45 -17.36 3.84 0.50
CA THR A 45 -18.36 4.65 -0.19
C THR A 45 -17.77 6.00 -0.57
N GLY A 46 -18.43 6.66 -1.51
CA GLY A 46 -17.93 7.91 -2.05
C GLY A 46 -18.95 8.58 -2.96
N THR A 47 -18.43 9.39 -3.86
CA THR A 47 -19.19 10.05 -4.92
C THR A 47 -18.59 9.79 -6.29
N VAL A 48 -19.46 9.80 -7.30
CA VAL A 48 -19.09 9.81 -8.73
C VAL A 48 -19.75 11.01 -9.39
N SER A 49 -18.97 11.80 -10.11
CA SER A 49 -19.45 12.92 -10.90
C SER A 49 -19.46 12.53 -12.38
N LEU A 50 -20.57 12.77 -13.04
CA LEU A 50 -20.81 12.37 -14.43
C LEU A 50 -20.71 13.58 -15.37
N SER A 51 -20.60 13.28 -16.67
CA SER A 51 -20.40 14.28 -17.71
C SER A 51 -21.59 15.22 -17.95
N ASP A 52 -22.79 14.84 -17.49
CA ASP A 52 -24.00 15.65 -17.48
C ASP A 52 -24.07 16.66 -16.30
N GLY A 53 -23.07 16.64 -15.42
CA GLY A 53 -22.97 17.49 -14.24
C GLY A 53 -23.62 16.89 -12.98
N SER A 54 -24.26 15.74 -13.08
CA SER A 54 -24.81 15.04 -11.92
C SER A 54 -23.70 14.47 -11.04
N THR A 55 -24.02 14.28 -9.75
CA THR A 55 -23.16 13.59 -8.80
C THR A 55 -23.98 12.60 -8.00
N GLU A 56 -23.51 11.37 -7.96
CA GLU A 56 -24.20 10.26 -7.32
C GLU A 56 -23.36 9.66 -6.22
N ARG A 57 -24.04 9.00 -5.27
CA ARG A 57 -23.35 8.17 -4.29
C ARG A 57 -22.87 6.88 -4.94
N ILE A 58 -21.66 6.48 -4.61
CA ILE A 58 -21.08 5.22 -5.10
C ILE A 58 -20.61 4.35 -3.93
N ARG A 59 -20.73 3.04 -4.07
CA ARG A 59 -20.19 2.03 -3.14
C ARG A 59 -19.18 1.19 -3.89
N CYS A 60 -18.06 0.91 -3.25
CA CYS A 60 -16.97 0.17 -3.85
C CYS A 60 -16.45 -0.95 -2.95
N LYS A 61 -16.01 -2.02 -3.60
CA LYS A 61 -15.26 -3.13 -2.99
C LYS A 61 -14.00 -3.35 -3.81
N ALA A 62 -12.86 -3.47 -3.15
CA ALA A 62 -11.60 -3.79 -3.79
C ALA A 62 -10.98 -5.02 -3.13
N ASP A 63 -10.32 -5.86 -3.92
CA ASP A 63 -9.41 -6.89 -3.46
C ASP A 63 -8.05 -6.64 -4.11
N TYR A 64 -7.02 -6.50 -3.28
CA TYR A 64 -5.64 -6.36 -3.72
C TYR A 64 -4.86 -7.60 -3.32
N LYS A 65 -4.08 -8.14 -4.25
CA LYS A 65 -3.14 -9.23 -4.04
C LYS A 65 -1.74 -8.76 -4.38
N VAL A 66 -0.93 -8.56 -3.35
CA VAL A 66 0.49 -8.25 -3.49
C VAL A 66 1.26 -9.58 -3.55
N ALA A 67 2.06 -9.78 -4.60
CA ALA A 67 2.87 -10.98 -4.72
C ALA A 67 3.90 -11.07 -3.57
N GLY A 68 4.38 -12.28 -3.27
CA GLY A 68 5.39 -12.48 -2.21
C GLY A 68 6.69 -11.70 -2.40
N SER A 69 7.00 -11.30 -3.64
CA SER A 69 8.12 -10.39 -3.96
C SER A 69 7.90 -8.93 -3.51
N GLY A 70 6.64 -8.52 -3.30
CA GLY A 70 6.25 -7.14 -3.06
C GLY A 70 6.26 -6.24 -4.31
N LEU A 71 6.63 -6.78 -5.48
CA LEU A 71 6.85 -6.01 -6.72
C LEU A 71 5.70 -6.13 -7.73
N ASN A 72 4.69 -6.95 -7.43
CA ASN A 72 3.53 -7.11 -8.30
C ASN A 72 2.25 -6.93 -7.48
N LEU A 73 1.26 -6.28 -8.08
CA LEU A 73 -0.04 -6.01 -7.50
C LEU A 73 -1.13 -6.39 -8.51
N LYS A 74 -1.98 -7.34 -8.13
CA LYS A 74 -3.25 -7.59 -8.81
C LYS A 74 -4.38 -6.91 -8.05
N GLN A 75 -5.30 -6.30 -8.79
CA GLN A 75 -6.48 -5.64 -8.23
C GLN A 75 -7.74 -6.16 -8.90
N ALA A 76 -8.80 -6.32 -8.11
CA ALA A 76 -10.18 -6.30 -8.59
C ALA A 76 -10.96 -5.22 -7.83
N LEU A 77 -11.60 -4.29 -8.53
CA LEU A 77 -12.41 -3.20 -7.98
C LEU A 77 -13.80 -3.26 -8.60
N SER A 78 -14.84 -3.33 -7.76
CA SER A 78 -16.23 -3.25 -8.18
C SER A 78 -16.89 -2.05 -7.52
N CYS A 79 -17.46 -1.17 -8.34
CA CYS A 79 -18.13 0.04 -7.88
C CYS A 79 -19.52 0.15 -8.50
N ALA A 80 -20.49 0.56 -7.68
CA ALA A 80 -21.88 0.73 -8.09
C ALA A 80 -22.50 1.98 -7.45
N SER A 81 -23.12 2.80 -8.29
CA SER A 81 -23.97 3.95 -7.98
C SER A 81 -25.40 3.66 -8.46
N ASP A 82 -26.26 4.67 -8.50
CA ASP A 82 -27.67 4.47 -8.87
C ASP A 82 -27.81 4.30 -10.39
N SER A 83 -27.08 5.08 -11.18
CA SER A 83 -27.10 4.99 -12.64
C SER A 83 -25.92 4.23 -13.24
N TYR A 84 -24.84 4.04 -12.47
CA TYR A 84 -23.56 3.58 -13.02
C TYR A 84 -22.91 2.43 -12.26
N LYS A 85 -22.35 1.46 -12.99
CA LYS A 85 -21.57 0.35 -12.43
C LYS A 85 -20.34 0.07 -13.28
N PHE A 86 -19.22 -0.18 -12.64
CA PHE A 86 -17.98 -0.59 -13.29
C PHE A 86 -17.23 -1.63 -12.44
N ASN A 87 -16.58 -2.59 -13.10
CA ASN A 87 -15.71 -3.58 -12.50
C ASN A 87 -14.36 -3.61 -13.21
N LEU A 88 -13.36 -3.05 -12.53
CA LEU A 88 -11.99 -2.92 -12.99
C LEU A 88 -11.13 -4.05 -12.47
N THR A 89 -10.28 -4.62 -13.32
CA THR A 89 -9.16 -5.46 -12.90
C THR A 89 -7.86 -4.87 -13.40
N SER A 90 -6.77 -5.07 -12.66
CA SER A 90 -5.43 -4.66 -13.10
C SER A 90 -4.35 -5.64 -12.66
N ASP A 91 -3.28 -5.68 -13.44
CA ASP A 91 -2.04 -6.38 -13.13
C ASP A 91 -0.88 -5.38 -13.29
N VAL A 92 -0.21 -5.08 -12.19
CA VAL A 92 0.78 -4.00 -12.08
C VAL A 92 2.10 -4.55 -11.61
N THR A 93 3.18 -4.15 -12.27
CA THR A 93 4.56 -4.50 -11.91
C THR A 93 5.33 -3.23 -11.57
N SER A 94 6.18 -3.32 -10.54
CA SER A 94 7.07 -2.23 -10.15
C SER A 94 8.52 -2.47 -10.54
N GLN A 95 9.21 -1.38 -10.90
CA GLN A 95 10.65 -1.27 -11.03
C GLN A 95 11.12 -0.05 -10.21
N GLY A 96 11.55 -0.31 -8.98
CA GLY A 96 11.72 0.75 -7.97
C GLY A 96 10.38 1.39 -7.63
N ASP A 97 10.29 2.72 -7.75
CA ASP A 97 9.05 3.47 -7.53
C ASP A 97 8.20 3.61 -8.80
N ARG A 98 8.74 3.26 -9.98
CA ARG A 98 7.99 3.34 -11.24
C ARG A 98 7.18 2.07 -11.43
N ILE A 99 5.91 2.23 -11.80
CA ILE A 99 5.01 1.11 -12.05
C ILE A 99 4.43 1.18 -13.45
N SER A 100 4.16 0.01 -14.00
CA SER A 100 3.47 -0.16 -15.28
C SER A 100 2.62 -1.41 -15.24
N GLY A 101 1.57 -1.45 -16.05
CA GLY A 101 0.71 -2.62 -16.09
C GLY A 101 -0.42 -2.51 -17.10
N ASN A 102 -1.36 -3.42 -16.94
CA ASN A 102 -2.58 -3.48 -17.73
C ASN A 102 -3.79 -3.34 -16.82
N TRP A 103 -4.86 -2.81 -17.38
CA TRP A 103 -6.16 -2.76 -16.73
C TRP A 103 -7.27 -3.12 -17.72
N SER A 104 -8.39 -3.59 -17.19
CA SER A 104 -9.60 -3.84 -17.95
C SER A 104 -10.85 -3.52 -17.16
N GLU A 105 -11.88 -3.08 -17.86
CA GLU A 105 -13.24 -2.87 -17.40
C GLU A 105 -14.17 -3.86 -18.12
N SER A 106 -14.70 -4.81 -17.38
CA SER A 106 -15.48 -5.92 -17.94
C SER A 106 -16.81 -5.52 -18.57
N SER A 107 -17.51 -4.53 -18.01
CA SER A 107 -18.87 -4.17 -18.45
C SER A 107 -18.93 -3.61 -19.87
N ARG A 108 -17.85 -2.95 -20.30
CA ARG A 108 -17.74 -2.28 -21.60
C ARG A 108 -16.65 -2.86 -22.49
N ASN A 109 -16.03 -3.95 -22.04
CA ASN A 109 -14.91 -4.58 -22.72
C ASN A 109 -13.79 -3.57 -23.08
N ILE A 110 -13.52 -2.64 -22.16
CA ILE A 110 -12.46 -1.64 -22.31
C ILE A 110 -11.22 -2.20 -21.61
N PHE A 111 -10.07 -2.07 -22.23
CA PHE A 111 -8.80 -2.46 -21.65
C PHE A 111 -7.69 -1.58 -22.19
N GLY A 112 -6.60 -1.50 -21.45
CA GLY A 112 -5.44 -0.75 -21.88
C GLY A 112 -4.31 -0.83 -20.87
N ASN A 113 -3.56 0.26 -20.79
CA ASN A 113 -2.30 0.31 -20.09
C ASN A 113 -2.37 1.34 -18.96
N LEU A 114 -1.55 1.13 -17.95
CA LEU A 114 -1.34 2.09 -16.88
C LEU A 114 0.15 2.26 -16.64
N GLN A 115 0.52 3.47 -16.23
CA GLN A 115 1.89 3.82 -15.88
C GLN A 115 1.89 4.92 -14.84
N GLY A 116 2.90 4.93 -13.98
CA GLY A 116 3.04 5.94 -12.95
C GLY A 116 4.01 5.55 -11.87
N THR A 117 3.67 5.86 -10.62
CA THR A 117 4.52 5.62 -9.46
C THR A 117 3.77 5.02 -8.28
N ALA A 118 4.47 4.20 -7.48
CA ALA A 118 3.99 3.68 -6.22
C ALA A 118 5.08 3.72 -5.15
N GLY A 119 4.70 4.02 -3.92
CA GLY A 119 5.59 4.06 -2.78
C GLY A 119 4.99 4.82 -1.60
N GLY A 120 5.46 4.54 -0.38
CA GLY A 120 5.03 5.28 0.81
C GLY A 120 3.52 5.24 1.09
N GLY A 121 2.84 4.16 0.66
CA GLY A 121 1.39 4.02 0.78
C GLY A 121 0.59 4.83 -0.24
N GLN A 122 1.23 5.39 -1.28
CA GLN A 122 0.58 6.14 -2.35
C GLN A 122 0.84 5.48 -3.71
N ILE A 123 -0.16 5.56 -4.58
CA ILE A 123 -0.08 5.17 -5.99
C ILE A 123 -0.65 6.33 -6.82
N GLU A 124 0.11 6.77 -7.81
CA GLU A 124 -0.29 7.79 -8.77
C GLU A 124 -0.10 7.21 -10.16
N VAL A 125 -1.18 7.05 -10.93
CA VAL A 125 -1.10 6.47 -12.27
C VAL A 125 -1.94 7.22 -13.27
N PHE A 126 -1.43 7.26 -14.49
CA PHE A 126 -2.20 7.57 -15.67
C PHE A 126 -2.63 6.26 -16.32
N VAL A 127 -3.92 6.16 -16.63
CA VAL A 127 -4.49 5.02 -17.34
C VAL A 127 -4.99 5.46 -18.70
N GLU A 128 -4.79 4.62 -19.71
CA GLU A 128 -5.24 4.87 -21.06
C GLU A 128 -5.80 3.61 -21.70
N ALA A 129 -6.79 3.81 -22.57
CA ALA A 129 -7.38 2.84 -23.47
C ALA A 129 -7.90 3.59 -24.71
N ASN A 130 -8.37 2.87 -25.74
CA ASN A 130 -8.92 3.53 -26.92
C ASN A 130 -10.11 4.44 -26.53
N GLY A 131 -9.98 5.74 -26.76
CA GLY A 131 -11.01 6.73 -26.45
C GLY A 131 -11.21 7.04 -24.96
N PHE A 132 -10.33 6.54 -24.07
CA PHE A 132 -10.43 6.78 -22.63
C PHE A 132 -9.06 7.05 -22.01
N ALA A 133 -9.00 8.07 -21.15
CA ALA A 133 -7.83 8.38 -20.35
C ALA A 133 -8.24 8.98 -19.01
N ALA A 134 -7.56 8.58 -17.93
CA ALA A 134 -7.82 9.07 -16.60
C ALA A 134 -6.55 9.13 -15.74
N ASN A 135 -6.55 10.02 -14.75
CA ASN A 135 -5.60 10.00 -13.65
C ASN A 135 -6.25 9.30 -12.46
N LEU A 136 -5.49 8.43 -11.80
CA LEU A 136 -5.88 7.73 -10.58
C LEU A 136 -4.86 8.03 -9.48
N SER A 137 -5.36 8.45 -8.32
CA SER A 137 -4.58 8.55 -7.10
C SER A 137 -5.16 7.64 -6.02
N LEU A 138 -4.32 6.83 -5.40
CA LEU A 138 -4.68 6.02 -4.26
C LEU A 138 -3.75 6.36 -3.11
N ARG A 139 -4.29 6.51 -1.91
CA ARG A 139 -3.50 6.73 -0.71
C ARG A 139 -4.00 5.84 0.42
N THR A 140 -3.08 5.20 1.12
CA THR A 140 -3.35 4.37 2.28
C THR A 140 -2.76 5.00 3.53
N ASN A 141 -3.49 4.90 4.63
CA ASN A 141 -3.04 5.25 5.97
C ASN A 141 -3.61 4.21 6.94
N GLY A 142 -2.78 3.25 7.32
CA GLY A 142 -3.19 2.09 8.11
C GLY A 142 -4.31 1.31 7.40
N THR A 143 -5.48 1.25 8.02
CA THR A 143 -6.67 0.56 7.49
C THR A 143 -7.59 1.46 6.67
N LYS A 144 -7.21 2.72 6.41
CA LYS A 144 -7.98 3.66 5.59
C LYS A 144 -7.32 3.84 4.24
N GLN A 145 -8.14 3.87 3.19
CA GLN A 145 -7.70 4.15 1.83
C GLN A 145 -8.59 5.21 1.21
N THR A 146 -7.99 6.14 0.48
CA THR A 146 -8.73 7.08 -0.37
C THR A 146 -8.39 6.79 -1.82
N VAL A 147 -9.40 6.76 -2.68
CA VAL A 147 -9.27 6.53 -4.12
C VAL A 147 -9.89 7.70 -4.84
N GLN A 148 -9.13 8.35 -5.70
CA GLN A 148 -9.64 9.38 -6.59
C GLN A 148 -9.37 9.01 -8.04
N ILE A 149 -10.34 9.33 -8.89
CA ILE A 149 -10.27 9.18 -10.34
C ILE A 149 -10.65 10.52 -10.94
N SER A 150 -9.93 10.97 -11.96
CA SER A 150 -10.31 12.12 -12.77
C SER A 150 -10.14 11.79 -14.25
N SER A 151 -11.17 12.06 -15.05
CA SER A 151 -11.16 11.78 -16.49
C SER A 151 -11.90 12.85 -17.28
N LYS A 152 -11.70 12.85 -18.60
CA LYS A 152 -12.48 13.68 -19.54
C LYS A 152 -13.65 12.94 -20.19
N GLY A 153 -13.88 11.67 -19.84
CA GLY A 153 -14.98 10.86 -20.35
C GLY A 153 -16.30 11.07 -19.61
N GLU A 154 -17.18 10.08 -19.72
CA GLU A 154 -18.49 10.03 -19.06
C GLU A 154 -18.37 10.15 -17.53
N ILE A 155 -17.43 9.43 -16.93
CA ILE A 155 -17.05 9.60 -15.52
C ILE A 155 -16.06 10.75 -15.44
N ARG A 156 -16.45 11.88 -14.86
CA ARG A 156 -15.58 13.05 -14.68
C ARG A 156 -14.69 12.92 -13.47
N GLY A 157 -15.26 12.42 -12.38
CA GLY A 157 -14.59 12.34 -11.09
C GLY A 157 -15.13 11.20 -10.25
N VAL A 158 -14.26 10.57 -9.47
CA VAL A 158 -14.66 9.64 -8.41
C VAL A 158 -13.85 9.98 -7.17
N ASN A 159 -14.48 10.00 -6.01
CA ASN A 159 -13.80 10.15 -4.73
C ASN A 159 -14.39 9.18 -3.71
N ILE A 160 -13.61 8.21 -3.27
CA ILE A 160 -14.02 7.12 -2.39
C ILE A 160 -13.13 7.07 -1.16
N THR A 161 -13.73 6.83 0.00
CA THR A 161 -12.99 6.40 1.20
C THR A 161 -13.35 4.95 1.51
N MET A 162 -12.33 4.11 1.60
CA MET A 162 -12.42 2.68 1.88
C MET A 162 -11.75 2.34 3.21
N THR A 163 -12.20 1.25 3.81
CA THR A 163 -11.60 0.65 5.00
C THR A 163 -11.25 -0.81 4.71
N LYS A 164 -10.11 -1.26 5.20
CA LYS A 164 -9.68 -2.65 5.13
C LYS A 164 -10.58 -3.53 6.01
N GLY A 165 -10.98 -4.68 5.49
CA GLY A 165 -11.76 -5.71 6.19
C GLY A 165 -10.93 -6.51 7.18
#